data_AF-A0A7X8UY15-F1
#
_entry.id   AF-A0A7X8UY15-F1
#
_cell.length_a   1.000
_cell.length_b   1.000
_cell.length_c   1.000
_cell.angle_alpha   90.00
_cell.angle_beta   90.00
_cell.angle_gamma   90.00
#
_symmetry.space_group_name_H-M   'P 1'
#
loop_
_entity.id
_entity.type
_entity.pdbx_description
1 polymer ?
#
loop_
_entity_poly.entity_id
_entity_poly.type
_entity_poly.pdbx_seq_one_letter_code
_entity_poly.pdbx_strand_id
1 'polypeptide(L)'
;MVRTSSITAKRSNTGAKGRAIRHGLTLIELVIVVALLGLLTAIAIPGVQMAVEGRAVREAARSVNVYLGAARNRAKVTGRPVGVAFQRFSSDDPYYNMCITLHQVETPPSYAGGTMSSYAQVYFSGSALTAQLSDGAATVTKVKVGDHIQFNHQGPWHRITENNNGALTLYPEPNRMYPLLNGVAMPYEVRCQPRLTGTTAILERAAYSKPLQLPLDAVVDLTFSGLKADPSNHFSCATPGNTDPVVVMFSPSGGLEGVYYGSNRKDGEKVYLLIGKRDRIPGTSADDGLSNLRDPECLWVTVSPRSGLINTAENAQVADDSQITAARDFADDQQSMGGR
;
A
#
# COMPACT_ATOMS: atom_id res chain seq x y z
N MET A 1 69.76 85.46 -11.92
CA MET A 1 70.01 84.07 -11.46
C MET A 1 68.79 83.25 -11.82
N VAL A 2 69.01 82.13 -12.50
CA VAL A 2 68.07 81.31 -13.28
C VAL A 2 66.90 80.73 -12.46
N ARG A 3 65.70 80.62 -13.06
CA ARG A 3 64.79 79.46 -12.90
C ARG A 3 63.66 79.40 -13.94
N THR A 4 63.97 78.66 -14.99
CA THR A 4 63.19 77.61 -15.68
C THR A 4 61.65 77.64 -15.68
N SER A 5 61.12 77.63 -16.90
CA SER A 5 59.76 77.39 -17.35
C SER A 5 59.27 75.94 -17.09
N SER A 6 57.99 75.75 -16.79
CA SER A 6 57.27 74.54 -17.19
C SER A 6 55.76 74.80 -17.31
N ILE A 7 55.27 74.55 -18.54
CA ILE A 7 53.88 74.54 -19.01
C ILE A 7 53.14 73.35 -18.38
N THR A 8 51.82 73.47 -18.11
CA THR A 8 50.77 72.50 -18.53
C THR A 8 49.42 72.85 -17.90
N ALA A 9 48.45 73.20 -18.74
CA ALA A 9 47.04 73.23 -18.40
C ALA A 9 46.48 71.80 -18.35
N LYS A 10 45.65 71.48 -17.34
CA LYS A 10 44.82 70.26 -17.37
C LYS A 10 43.44 70.46 -16.71
N ARG A 11 42.45 70.55 -17.60
CA ARG A 11 41.00 70.30 -17.54
C ARG A 11 40.36 70.01 -16.18
N SER A 12 39.32 70.81 -15.88
CA SER A 12 38.20 70.46 -15.00
C SER A 12 37.36 69.33 -15.60
N ASN A 13 37.19 68.23 -14.86
CA ASN A 13 36.20 67.20 -15.20
C ASN A 13 35.03 67.29 -14.23
N THR A 14 33.97 67.97 -14.66
CA THR A 14 32.69 68.09 -13.96
C THR A 14 31.91 66.78 -14.17
N GLY A 15 32.12 65.80 -13.29
CA GLY A 15 31.29 64.61 -13.22
C GLY A 15 29.96 64.93 -12.55
N ALA A 16 28.91 65.10 -13.35
CA ALA A 16 27.54 65.26 -12.88
C ALA A 16 27.11 64.03 -12.05
N LYS A 17 26.86 64.22 -10.76
CA LYS A 17 26.15 63.23 -9.93
C LYS A 17 24.68 63.20 -10.37
N GLY A 18 24.30 62.19 -11.13
CA GLY A 18 22.91 61.87 -11.40
C GLY A 18 22.15 61.72 -10.07
N ARG A 19 21.16 62.58 -9.86
CA ARG A 19 20.33 62.58 -8.67
C ARG A 19 19.38 61.38 -8.78
N ALA A 20 19.66 60.32 -8.03
CA ALA A 20 18.75 59.17 -7.95
C ALA A 20 17.43 59.64 -7.33
N ILE A 21 16.40 59.74 -8.16
CA ILE A 21 15.05 60.12 -7.76
C ILE A 21 14.51 58.97 -6.91
N ARG A 22 14.42 59.17 -5.58
CA ARG A 22 13.71 58.23 -4.71
C ARG A 22 12.22 58.53 -4.85
N HIS A 23 11.53 57.73 -5.65
CA HIS A 23 10.08 57.75 -5.75
C HIS A 23 9.51 57.04 -4.52
N GLY A 24 8.66 57.72 -3.75
CA GLY A 24 7.85 57.11 -2.70
C GLY A 24 6.58 56.51 -3.30
N LEU A 25 6.21 55.31 -2.87
CA LEU A 25 4.97 54.64 -3.29
C LEU A 25 3.77 55.35 -2.68
N THR A 26 2.78 55.69 -3.49
CA THR A 26 1.52 56.25 -3.00
C THR A 26 0.66 55.14 -2.36
N LEU A 27 -0.16 55.52 -1.38
CA LEU A 27 -1.04 54.57 -0.67
C LEU A 27 -2.00 53.88 -1.66
N ILE A 28 -2.45 54.61 -2.68
CA ILE A 28 -3.31 54.07 -3.74
C ILE A 28 -2.58 53.08 -4.66
N GLU A 29 -1.30 53.31 -5.00
CA GLU A 29 -0.51 52.32 -5.76
C GLU A 29 -0.35 51.03 -4.97
N LEU A 30 -0.10 51.11 -3.67
CA LEU A 30 0.05 49.92 -2.84
C LEU A 30 -1.27 49.13 -2.75
N VAL A 31 -2.41 49.83 -2.66
CA VAL A 31 -3.73 49.19 -2.67
C VAL A 31 -4.03 48.53 -4.02
N ILE A 32 -3.73 49.19 -5.14
CA ILE A 32 -3.92 48.62 -6.48
C ILE A 32 -3.01 47.41 -6.67
N VAL A 33 -1.75 47.48 -6.23
CA VAL A 33 -0.81 46.36 -6.33
C VAL A 33 -1.29 45.16 -5.52
N VAL A 34 -1.71 45.37 -4.26
CA VAL A 34 -2.22 44.27 -3.43
C VAL A 34 -3.54 43.72 -3.99
N ALA A 35 -4.41 44.56 -4.53
CA ALA A 35 -5.65 44.12 -5.19
C ALA A 35 -5.36 43.30 -6.48
N LEU A 36 -4.41 43.74 -7.31
CA LEU A 36 -3.98 43.01 -8.50
C LEU A 36 -3.26 41.71 -8.14
N LEU A 37 -2.39 41.71 -7.14
CA LEU A 37 -1.78 40.49 -6.62
C LEU A 37 -2.85 39.52 -6.10
N GLY A 38 -3.85 40.01 -5.37
CA GLY A 38 -4.98 39.20 -4.91
C GLY A 38 -5.77 38.58 -6.07
N LEU A 39 -6.09 39.36 -7.10
CA LEU A 39 -6.77 38.89 -8.30
C LEU A 39 -5.95 37.83 -9.06
N LEU A 40 -4.66 38.09 -9.28
CA LEU A 40 -3.76 37.15 -9.93
C LEU A 40 -3.63 35.85 -9.12
N THR A 41 -3.56 35.96 -7.79
CA THR A 41 -3.46 34.80 -6.90
C THR A 41 -4.73 33.96 -6.92
N ALA A 42 -5.92 34.59 -6.94
CA ALA A 42 -7.20 33.89 -7.02
C ALA A 42 -7.34 33.05 -8.31
N ILE A 43 -6.75 33.51 -9.42
CA ILE A 43 -6.75 32.77 -10.69
C ILE A 43 -5.66 31.68 -10.70
N ALA A 44 -4.51 31.92 -10.06
CA ALA A 44 -3.37 31.00 -10.11
C ALA A 44 -3.47 29.80 -9.17
N ILE A 45 -4.05 29.96 -7.97
CA ILE A 45 -4.06 28.91 -6.92
C ILE A 45 -4.64 27.57 -7.40
N PRO A 46 -5.83 27.52 -8.04
CA PRO A 46 -6.45 26.23 -8.41
C PRO A 46 -5.56 25.41 -9.35
N GLY A 47 -4.91 26.06 -10.32
CA GLY A 47 -4.03 25.38 -11.28
C GLY A 47 -2.75 24.82 -10.66
N VAL A 48 -2.20 25.49 -9.64
CA VAL A 48 -1.01 25.00 -8.93
C VAL A 48 -1.33 23.76 -8.10
N GLN A 49 -2.49 23.72 -7.43
CA GLN A 49 -2.92 22.56 -6.64
C GLN A 49 -3.04 21.31 -7.51
N MET A 50 -3.78 21.40 -8.62
CA MET A 50 -3.93 20.28 -9.57
C MET A 50 -2.57 19.78 -10.10
N ALA A 51 -1.66 20.70 -10.42
CA ALA A 51 -0.34 20.34 -10.91
C ALA A 51 0.56 19.67 -9.84
N VAL A 52 0.37 19.97 -8.56
CA VAL A 52 1.11 19.36 -7.44
C VAL A 52 0.56 17.98 -7.11
N GLU A 53 -0.75 17.80 -7.07
CA GLU A 53 -1.41 16.51 -6.81
C GLU A 53 -1.03 15.46 -7.87
N GLY A 54 -1.08 15.82 -9.15
CA GLY A 54 -0.65 14.92 -10.23
C GLY A 54 0.83 14.52 -10.13
N ARG A 55 1.69 15.38 -9.55
CA ARG A 55 3.09 15.01 -9.25
C ARG A 55 3.17 14.07 -8.05
N ALA A 56 2.37 14.31 -7.02
CA ALA A 56 2.32 13.47 -5.82
C ALA A 56 1.90 12.03 -6.16
N VAL A 57 0.90 11.84 -7.03
CA VAL A 57 0.45 10.51 -7.50
C VAL A 57 1.57 9.75 -8.22
N ARG A 58 2.30 10.41 -9.13
CA ARG A 58 3.42 9.77 -9.85
C ARG A 58 4.58 9.41 -8.91
N GLU A 59 4.89 10.30 -7.97
CA GLU A 59 5.95 10.04 -6.98
C GLU A 59 5.57 8.92 -6.00
N ALA A 60 4.30 8.85 -5.62
CA ALA A 60 3.76 7.75 -4.83
C ALA A 60 3.85 6.42 -5.58
N ALA A 61 3.44 6.38 -6.85
CA ALA A 61 3.54 5.17 -7.68
C ALA A 61 4.98 4.68 -7.83
N ARG A 62 5.93 5.62 -8.07
CA ARG A 62 7.36 5.32 -8.10
C ARG A 62 7.85 4.76 -6.76
N SER A 63 7.46 5.39 -5.65
CA SER A 63 7.85 4.97 -4.30
C SER A 63 7.32 3.57 -3.96
N VAL A 64 6.05 3.28 -4.28
CA VAL A 64 5.43 1.96 -4.11
C VAL A 64 6.15 0.91 -4.96
N ASN A 65 6.48 1.22 -6.22
CA ASN A 65 7.21 0.31 -7.10
C ASN A 65 8.59 -0.04 -6.53
N VAL A 66 9.36 0.97 -6.11
CA VAL A 66 10.68 0.77 -5.48
C VAL A 66 10.56 -0.07 -4.20
N TYR A 67 9.55 0.19 -3.38
CA TYR A 67 9.36 -0.49 -2.10
C TYR A 67 8.96 -1.97 -2.26
N LEU A 68 8.08 -2.27 -3.22
CA LEU A 68 7.75 -3.63 -3.63
C LEU A 68 8.98 -4.34 -4.23
N GLY A 69 9.76 -3.65 -5.07
CA GLY A 69 10.99 -4.18 -5.65
C GLY A 69 12.02 -4.54 -4.59
N ALA A 70 12.15 -3.71 -3.55
CA ALA A 70 13.02 -3.98 -2.40
C ALA A 70 12.57 -5.22 -1.61
N ALA A 71 11.27 -5.37 -1.34
CA ALA A 71 10.72 -6.56 -0.69
C ALA A 71 10.98 -7.84 -1.50
N ARG A 72 10.72 -7.80 -2.82
CA ARG A 72 11.00 -8.91 -3.74
C ARG A 72 12.49 -9.29 -3.77
N ASN A 73 13.39 -8.31 -3.83
CA ASN A 73 14.82 -8.57 -3.81
C ASN A 73 15.26 -9.19 -2.48
N ARG A 74 14.69 -8.72 -1.36
CA ARG A 74 14.92 -9.30 -0.04
C ARG A 74 14.43 -10.74 0.04
N ALA A 75 13.28 -11.09 -0.57
CA ALA A 75 12.80 -12.47 -0.62
C ALA A 75 13.84 -13.40 -1.27
N LYS A 76 14.42 -12.96 -2.39
CA LYS A 76 15.49 -13.70 -3.09
C LYS A 76 16.75 -13.84 -2.26
N VAL A 77 17.19 -12.77 -1.59
CA VAL A 77 18.44 -12.76 -0.81
C VAL A 77 18.32 -13.59 0.46
N THR A 78 17.20 -13.48 1.17
CA THR A 78 16.98 -14.17 2.45
C THR A 78 16.61 -15.64 2.28
N GLY A 79 16.21 -16.05 1.07
CA GLY A 79 15.65 -17.38 0.82
C GLY A 79 14.30 -17.58 1.51
N ARG A 80 13.66 -16.51 2.00
CA ARG A 80 12.38 -16.55 2.72
C ARG A 80 11.36 -15.64 2.06
N PRO A 81 10.06 -15.96 2.20
CA PRO A 81 9.00 -15.09 1.73
C PRO A 81 9.05 -13.70 2.40
N VAL A 82 9.09 -12.64 1.59
CA VAL A 82 9.08 -11.24 2.03
C VAL A 82 8.05 -10.49 1.20
N GLY A 83 7.34 -9.57 1.82
CA GLY A 83 6.28 -8.81 1.18
C GLY A 83 6.11 -7.41 1.71
N VAL A 84 5.03 -6.79 1.26
CA VAL A 84 4.62 -5.44 1.67
C VAL A 84 3.19 -5.49 2.19
N ALA A 85 3.02 -5.02 3.41
CA ALA A 85 1.74 -4.80 4.05
C ALA A 85 1.30 -3.34 3.83
N PHE A 86 0.14 -3.17 3.24
CA PHE A 86 -0.55 -1.92 2.98
C PHE A 86 -1.49 -1.66 4.16
N GLN A 87 -1.08 -0.76 5.05
CA GLN A 87 -1.81 -0.47 6.27
C GLN A 87 -3.04 0.37 5.92
N ARG A 88 -4.23 -0.15 6.23
CA ARG A 88 -5.46 0.63 6.16
C ARG A 88 -5.41 1.78 7.14
N PHE A 89 -5.90 2.92 6.71
CA PHE A 89 -6.05 4.07 7.57
C PHE A 89 -7.11 3.77 8.64
N SER A 90 -6.69 3.87 9.90
CA SER A 90 -7.52 3.55 11.05
C SER A 90 -8.20 4.80 11.60
N SER A 91 -9.42 5.07 11.13
CA SER A 91 -10.32 6.02 11.77
C SER A 91 -11.76 5.59 11.49
N ASP A 92 -12.70 5.95 12.38
CA ASP A 92 -14.17 5.78 12.20
C ASP A 92 -14.74 6.67 11.08
N ASP A 93 -13.92 6.91 10.06
CA ASP A 93 -14.04 7.91 9.01
C ASP A 93 -14.32 7.13 7.71
N PRO A 94 -15.15 7.61 6.76
CA PRO A 94 -15.45 6.92 5.50
C PRO A 94 -14.23 6.54 4.63
N TYR A 95 -13.01 6.94 5.03
CA TYR A 95 -11.75 6.76 4.31
C TYR A 95 -10.98 5.47 4.67
N TYR A 96 -11.62 4.50 5.32
CA TYR A 96 -10.95 3.29 5.86
C TYR A 96 -10.39 2.33 4.79
N ASN A 97 -10.72 2.54 3.51
CA ASN A 97 -10.12 1.83 2.37
C ASN A 97 -8.90 2.54 1.76
N MET A 98 -8.35 3.56 2.42
CA MET A 98 -7.10 4.19 1.99
C MET A 98 -5.88 3.60 2.66
N CYS A 99 -4.76 3.56 1.95
CA CYS A 99 -3.45 3.24 2.50
C CYS A 99 -2.45 4.34 2.16
N ILE A 100 -1.86 4.93 3.21
CA ILE A 100 -0.78 5.93 3.12
C ILE A 100 0.55 5.40 3.68
N THR A 101 0.52 4.27 4.38
CA THR A 101 1.69 3.69 5.05
C THR A 101 1.87 2.24 4.64
N LEU A 102 3.09 1.90 4.19
CA LEU A 102 3.46 0.55 3.77
C LEU A 102 4.61 0.01 4.63
N HIS A 103 4.49 -1.23 5.07
CA HIS A 103 5.48 -1.91 5.90
C HIS A 103 6.03 -3.13 5.16
N GLN A 104 7.34 -3.34 5.14
CA GLN A 104 7.85 -4.64 4.72
C GLN A 104 7.61 -5.68 5.81
N VAL A 105 7.18 -6.86 5.39
CA VAL A 105 6.84 -7.98 6.27
C VAL A 105 7.46 -9.26 5.74
N GLU A 106 7.65 -10.26 6.59
CA GLU A 106 8.13 -11.58 6.20
C GLU A 106 7.18 -12.64 6.76
N THR A 107 7.07 -13.77 6.08
CA THR A 107 6.25 -14.88 6.60
C THR A 107 6.85 -15.35 7.93
N PRO A 108 6.06 -15.42 9.01
CA PRO A 108 6.53 -15.98 10.28
C PRO A 108 6.95 -17.45 10.10
N PRO A 109 7.90 -17.95 10.90
CA PRO A 109 8.17 -19.39 10.94
C PRO A 109 6.89 -20.18 11.25
N SER A 110 6.79 -21.39 10.69
CA SER A 110 5.71 -22.31 11.05
C SER A 110 5.70 -22.56 12.57
N TYR A 111 4.50 -22.61 13.14
CA TYR A 111 4.28 -22.88 14.56
C TYR A 111 3.83 -24.32 14.77
N ALA A 112 4.60 -25.11 15.52
CA ALA A 112 4.26 -26.50 15.87
C ALA A 112 3.93 -26.67 17.37
N GLY A 113 3.67 -25.55 18.04
CA GLY A 113 3.44 -25.49 19.48
C GLY A 113 4.59 -24.89 20.30
N GLY A 114 4.31 -24.61 21.57
CA GLY A 114 5.21 -24.01 22.55
C GLY A 114 6.01 -25.02 23.36
N THR A 115 5.71 -26.32 23.25
CA THR A 115 6.40 -27.40 23.97
C THR A 115 6.69 -28.58 23.06
N MET A 116 7.64 -29.44 23.44
CA MET A 116 7.94 -30.68 22.70
C MET A 116 6.80 -31.72 22.75
N SER A 117 5.87 -31.56 23.70
CA SER A 117 4.69 -32.40 23.86
C SER A 117 3.43 -31.81 23.20
N SER A 118 3.55 -30.72 22.44
CA SER A 118 2.40 -30.10 21.80
C SER A 118 1.80 -31.05 20.74
N TYR A 119 0.47 -31.20 20.76
CA TYR A 119 -0.27 -32.03 19.81
C TYR A 119 -1.63 -31.42 19.49
N ALA A 120 -2.27 -31.91 18.43
CA ALA A 120 -3.64 -31.62 18.08
C ALA A 120 -4.47 -32.91 18.09
N GLN A 121 -5.73 -32.81 18.52
CA GLN A 121 -6.73 -33.86 18.36
C GLN A 121 -7.79 -33.37 17.39
N VAL A 122 -8.06 -34.15 16.34
CA VAL A 122 -9.00 -33.78 15.29
C VAL A 122 -10.34 -34.48 15.54
N TYR A 123 -11.43 -33.73 15.43
CA TYR A 123 -12.78 -34.23 15.61
C TYR A 123 -13.65 -33.97 14.39
N PHE A 124 -14.55 -34.92 14.12
CA PHE A 124 -15.53 -34.85 13.04
C PHE A 124 -16.93 -34.90 13.63
N SER A 125 -17.75 -33.92 13.31
CA SER A 125 -19.17 -33.88 13.69
C SER A 125 -20.01 -33.45 12.49
N GLY A 126 -20.67 -34.40 11.84
CA GLY A 126 -21.39 -34.15 10.60
C GLY A 126 -20.44 -33.68 9.49
N SER A 127 -20.64 -32.45 9.00
CA SER A 127 -19.78 -31.80 8.01
C SER A 127 -18.70 -30.90 8.60
N ALA A 128 -18.68 -30.70 9.92
CA ALA A 128 -17.72 -29.84 10.59
C ALA A 128 -16.43 -30.61 10.95
N LEU A 129 -15.29 -30.00 10.60
CA LEU A 129 -13.96 -30.43 11.01
C LEU A 129 -13.47 -29.47 12.10
N THR A 130 -13.21 -30.00 13.29
CA THR A 130 -12.66 -29.23 14.41
C THR A 130 -11.36 -29.85 14.90
N ALA A 131 -10.53 -29.05 15.58
CA ALA A 131 -9.31 -29.53 16.19
C ALA A 131 -9.10 -28.89 17.57
N GLN A 132 -8.67 -29.68 18.54
CA GLN A 132 -8.24 -29.18 19.84
C GLN A 132 -6.72 -29.19 19.89
N LEU A 133 -6.11 -28.03 20.06
CA LEU A 133 -4.68 -27.90 20.33
C LEU A 133 -4.42 -28.09 21.82
N SER A 134 -3.42 -28.93 22.12
CA SER A 134 -2.80 -29.06 23.43
C SER A 134 -1.38 -28.54 23.29
N ASP A 135 -1.12 -27.36 23.84
CA ASP A 135 0.08 -26.60 23.53
C ASP A 135 0.97 -26.28 24.75
N GLY A 136 0.61 -26.79 25.93
CA GLY A 136 1.25 -26.45 27.20
C GLY A 136 1.10 -24.98 27.64
N ALA A 137 0.61 -24.10 26.77
CA ALA A 137 0.30 -22.71 27.05
C ALA A 137 -1.10 -22.56 27.65
N ALA A 138 -1.26 -21.67 28.64
CA ALA A 138 -2.57 -21.32 29.21
C ALA A 138 -3.48 -20.62 28.20
N THR A 139 -2.89 -19.95 27.20
CA THR A 139 -3.63 -19.40 26.07
C THR A 139 -2.88 -19.60 24.76
N VAL A 140 -3.55 -20.14 23.73
CA VAL A 140 -2.98 -20.32 22.40
C VAL A 140 -3.04 -19.00 21.63
N THR A 141 -2.07 -18.12 21.89
CA THR A 141 -2.05 -16.76 21.34
C THR A 141 -1.45 -16.66 19.94
N LYS A 142 -0.55 -17.59 19.56
CA LYS A 142 0.19 -17.55 18.29
C LYS A 142 -0.58 -18.11 17.08
N VAL A 143 -1.64 -18.87 17.33
CA VAL A 143 -2.53 -19.37 16.29
C VAL A 143 -3.71 -18.42 16.17
N LYS A 144 -4.01 -17.95 14.98
CA LYS A 144 -5.06 -16.95 14.74
C LYS A 144 -6.02 -17.41 13.63
N VAL A 145 -7.23 -16.86 13.66
CA VAL A 145 -8.23 -17.05 12.58
C VAL A 145 -7.64 -16.59 11.25
N GLY A 146 -7.70 -17.45 10.22
CA GLY A 146 -7.07 -17.25 8.90
C GLY A 146 -5.78 -18.04 8.71
N ASP A 147 -5.10 -18.45 9.79
CA ASP A 147 -3.91 -19.30 9.67
C ASP A 147 -4.28 -20.66 9.08
N HIS A 148 -3.29 -21.38 8.55
CA HIS A 148 -3.49 -22.69 7.97
C HIS A 148 -2.80 -23.75 8.82
N ILE A 149 -3.49 -24.82 9.17
CA ILE A 149 -2.98 -25.92 9.98
C ILE A 149 -2.92 -27.22 9.17
N GLN A 150 -1.84 -27.96 9.30
CA GLN A 150 -1.68 -29.31 8.77
C GLN A 150 -1.46 -30.27 9.93
N PHE A 151 -2.06 -31.45 9.83
CA PHE A 151 -1.98 -32.47 10.87
C PHE A 151 -1.04 -33.60 10.44
N ASN A 152 -0.24 -34.09 11.38
CA ASN A 152 0.72 -35.17 11.17
C ASN A 152 1.71 -34.93 10.01
N HIS A 153 1.93 -33.68 9.60
CA HIS A 153 2.66 -33.29 8.38
C HIS A 153 2.18 -34.03 7.11
N GLN A 154 0.90 -34.43 7.09
CA GLN A 154 0.29 -35.19 6.02
C GLN A 154 -0.99 -34.51 5.56
N GLY A 155 -1.41 -34.81 4.33
CA GLY A 155 -2.65 -34.29 3.78
C GLY A 155 -2.62 -32.79 3.47
N PRO A 156 -3.80 -32.17 3.27
CA PRO A 156 -3.91 -30.77 2.91
C PRO A 156 -3.70 -29.82 4.11
N TRP A 157 -3.58 -28.54 3.80
CA TRP A 157 -3.58 -27.46 4.78
C TRP A 157 -5.01 -26.97 5.02
N HIS A 158 -5.47 -26.98 6.26
CA HIS A 158 -6.81 -26.52 6.64
C HIS A 158 -6.80 -25.07 7.09
N ARG A 159 -7.71 -24.25 6.55
CA ARG A 159 -7.88 -22.87 7.00
C ARG A 159 -8.63 -22.84 8.34
N ILE A 160 -8.09 -22.12 9.31
CA ILE A 160 -8.73 -21.88 10.61
C ILE A 160 -9.80 -20.79 10.44
N THR A 161 -11.06 -21.10 10.71
CA THR A 161 -12.19 -20.16 10.63
C THR A 161 -12.55 -19.59 11.99
N GLU A 162 -12.31 -20.34 13.06
CA GLU A 162 -12.52 -19.89 14.44
C GLU A 162 -11.41 -20.44 15.33
N ASN A 163 -11.02 -19.67 16.35
CA ASN A 163 -10.10 -20.13 17.38
C ASN A 163 -10.61 -19.67 18.76
N ASN A 164 -11.14 -20.60 19.55
CA ASN A 164 -11.48 -20.39 20.94
C ASN A 164 -10.42 -21.03 21.84
N ASN A 165 -9.33 -20.31 22.03
CA ASN A 165 -8.20 -20.71 22.87
C ASN A 165 -7.65 -22.13 22.57
N GLY A 166 -7.41 -22.43 21.30
CA GLY A 166 -6.92 -23.73 20.84
C GLY A 166 -8.02 -24.70 20.43
N ALA A 167 -9.30 -24.42 20.72
CA ALA A 167 -10.42 -25.09 20.08
C ALA A 167 -10.68 -24.44 18.72
N LEU A 168 -10.26 -25.12 17.66
CA LEU A 168 -10.29 -24.63 16.29
C LEU A 168 -11.50 -25.17 15.53
N THR A 169 -12.19 -24.27 14.81
CA THR A 169 -13.08 -24.64 13.72
C THR A 169 -12.33 -24.47 12.41
N LEU A 170 -12.38 -25.48 11.54
CA LEU A 170 -11.68 -25.48 10.27
C LEU A 170 -12.66 -25.37 9.11
N TYR A 171 -12.23 -24.70 8.03
CA TYR A 171 -13.04 -24.60 6.83
C TYR A 171 -13.32 -26.01 6.27
N PRO A 172 -14.58 -26.38 6.07
CA PRO A 172 -14.92 -27.71 5.57
C PRO A 172 -14.50 -27.81 4.10
N GLU A 173 -13.68 -28.81 3.76
CA GLU A 173 -13.43 -29.16 2.36
C GLU A 173 -14.48 -30.18 1.90
N PRO A 174 -15.41 -29.82 1.01
CA PRO A 174 -16.41 -30.76 0.53
C PRO A 174 -15.73 -31.95 -0.17
N ASN A 175 -16.24 -33.16 0.10
CA ASN A 175 -15.83 -34.42 -0.52
C ASN A 175 -14.42 -34.95 -0.20
N ARG A 176 -13.72 -34.44 0.82
CA ARG A 176 -12.51 -35.12 1.33
C ARG A 176 -12.86 -36.10 2.44
N MET A 177 -12.54 -37.38 2.24
CA MET A 177 -12.45 -38.33 3.34
C MET A 177 -11.21 -38.04 4.16
N TYR A 178 -11.41 -37.74 5.43
CA TYR A 178 -10.33 -37.65 6.40
C TYR A 178 -10.09 -39.03 7.02
N PRO A 179 -8.83 -39.40 7.31
CA PRO A 179 -8.56 -40.65 8.01
C PRO A 179 -9.32 -40.66 9.34
N LEU A 180 -9.98 -41.79 9.63
CA LEU A 180 -10.87 -42.01 10.77
C LEU A 180 -10.13 -42.08 12.12
N LEU A 181 -9.38 -41.04 12.46
CA LEU A 181 -8.62 -40.92 13.70
C LEU A 181 -9.26 -39.87 14.62
N ASN A 182 -10.56 -40.01 14.85
CA ASN A 182 -11.34 -39.10 15.70
C ASN A 182 -10.75 -39.07 17.12
N GLY A 183 -10.27 -37.91 17.57
CA GLY A 183 -9.70 -37.71 18.89
C GLY A 183 -8.29 -38.26 19.10
N VAL A 184 -7.59 -38.74 18.05
CA VAL A 184 -6.21 -39.21 18.18
C VAL A 184 -5.26 -38.02 18.24
N ALA A 185 -4.34 -38.03 19.21
CA ALA A 185 -3.31 -37.02 19.35
C ALA A 185 -2.25 -37.17 18.25
N MET A 186 -1.99 -36.10 17.53
CA MET A 186 -1.01 -36.05 16.45
C MET A 186 -0.24 -34.73 16.44
N PRO A 187 1.01 -34.73 15.96
CA PRO A 187 1.74 -33.47 15.79
C PRO A 187 1.01 -32.60 14.76
N TYR A 188 1.21 -31.29 14.86
CA TYR A 188 0.60 -30.33 13.96
C TYR A 188 1.60 -29.26 13.57
N GLU A 189 1.34 -28.62 12.45
CA GLU A 189 2.09 -27.46 11.98
C GLU A 189 1.11 -26.38 11.55
N VAL A 190 1.31 -25.16 12.01
CA VAL A 190 0.52 -23.98 11.65
C VAL A 190 1.39 -23.04 10.84
N ARG A 191 0.95 -22.72 9.63
CA ARG A 191 1.46 -21.61 8.84
C ARG A 191 0.72 -20.34 9.24
N CYS A 192 1.38 -19.55 10.06
CA CYS A 192 0.88 -18.24 10.49
C CYS A 192 0.87 -17.28 9.30
N GLN A 193 -0.24 -16.56 9.11
CA GLN A 193 -0.30 -15.50 8.12
C GLN A 193 0.61 -14.32 8.53
N PRO A 194 1.24 -13.63 7.57
CA PRO A 194 1.91 -12.37 7.87
C PRO A 194 0.85 -11.33 8.28
N ARG A 195 0.94 -10.81 9.50
CA ARG A 195 0.01 -9.80 10.04
C ARG A 195 0.75 -8.58 10.55
N LEU A 196 0.12 -7.41 10.38
CA LEU A 196 0.38 -6.24 11.21
C LEU A 196 -0.74 -6.22 12.25
N THR A 197 -0.44 -6.52 13.52
CA THR A 197 -1.47 -6.46 14.56
C THR A 197 -1.50 -5.07 15.17
N GLY A 198 -2.64 -4.38 14.99
CA GLY A 198 -3.14 -3.29 15.82
C GLY A 198 -2.41 -1.94 15.70
N THR A 199 -3.19 -0.88 15.88
CA THR A 199 -2.82 0.55 15.95
C THR A 199 -1.75 0.93 16.99
N THR A 200 -1.26 -0.04 17.75
CA THR A 200 -0.08 0.08 18.61
C THR A 200 0.75 -1.21 18.50
N ALA A 201 1.68 -1.21 17.55
CA ALA A 201 2.87 -2.04 17.50
C ALA A 201 2.84 -3.37 18.27
N ILE A 202 2.46 -4.47 17.61
CA ILE A 202 3.32 -5.66 17.62
C ILE A 202 3.43 -6.14 16.17
N LEU A 203 4.48 -5.67 15.50
CA LEU A 203 5.04 -6.34 14.35
C LEU A 203 5.54 -7.68 14.88
N GLU A 204 4.78 -8.78 14.75
CA GLU A 204 5.25 -10.10 15.20
C GLU A 204 6.58 -10.50 14.53
N ARG A 205 6.95 -9.81 13.45
CA ARG A 205 8.35 -9.60 13.07
C ARG A 205 8.54 -8.16 12.58
N ALA A 206 9.41 -7.43 13.27
CA ALA A 206 9.75 -6.03 12.97
C ALA A 206 9.96 -5.81 11.46
N ALA A 207 9.30 -4.80 10.92
CA ALA A 207 9.55 -4.29 9.59
C ALA A 207 11.05 -4.02 9.44
N TYR A 208 11.73 -4.79 8.59
CA TYR A 208 13.17 -4.70 8.36
C TYR A 208 13.59 -3.40 7.67
N SER A 209 12.64 -2.61 7.20
CA SER A 209 12.84 -1.31 6.60
C SER A 209 11.97 -0.28 7.29
N LYS A 210 12.44 0.97 7.30
CA LYS A 210 11.62 2.12 7.66
C LYS A 210 10.31 2.06 6.86
N PRO A 211 9.13 2.23 7.50
CA PRO A 211 7.87 2.28 6.79
C PRO A 211 7.91 3.33 5.69
N LEU A 212 7.36 3.01 4.52
CA LEU A 212 7.16 3.99 3.46
C LEU A 212 5.90 4.77 3.81
N GLN A 213 6.05 6.09 3.92
CA GLN A 213 4.93 7.03 3.96
C GLN A 213 4.78 7.64 2.57
N LEU A 214 3.57 7.63 2.03
CA LEU A 214 3.29 8.26 0.75
C LEU A 214 3.31 9.80 0.88
N PRO A 215 3.61 10.52 -0.23
CA PRO A 215 3.47 11.97 -0.29
C PRO A 215 2.07 12.44 0.15
N LEU A 216 2.00 13.69 0.61
CA LEU A 216 0.71 14.32 0.94
C LEU A 216 -0.22 14.27 -0.29
N ASP A 217 -1.49 13.99 -0.03
CA ASP A 217 -2.59 13.86 -1.02
C ASP A 217 -2.57 12.65 -1.95
N ALA A 218 -1.50 11.84 -1.94
CA ALA A 218 -1.44 10.57 -2.67
C ALA A 218 -1.74 9.36 -1.77
N VAL A 219 -2.51 8.42 -2.30
CA VAL A 219 -3.01 7.24 -1.57
C VAL A 219 -2.95 5.99 -2.45
N VAL A 220 -2.80 4.83 -1.83
CA VAL A 220 -3.22 3.57 -2.44
C VAL A 220 -4.70 3.39 -2.13
N ASP A 221 -5.55 3.43 -3.16
CA ASP A 221 -6.99 3.23 -3.04
C ASP A 221 -7.30 1.73 -3.01
N LEU A 222 -7.56 1.19 -1.82
CA LEU A 222 -7.86 -0.23 -1.65
C LEU A 222 -9.28 -0.59 -2.08
N THR A 223 -10.14 0.39 -2.36
CA THR A 223 -11.50 0.13 -2.84
C THR A 223 -11.50 -0.45 -4.25
N PHE A 224 -10.61 0.08 -5.10
CA PHE A 224 -10.42 -0.36 -6.48
C PHE A 224 -9.14 -1.18 -6.69
N SER A 225 -8.23 -1.23 -5.72
CA SER A 225 -7.14 -2.21 -5.74
C SER A 225 -7.68 -3.63 -5.54
N GLY A 226 -7.00 -4.63 -6.08
CA GLY A 226 -7.48 -6.02 -5.99
C GLY A 226 -6.70 -7.01 -6.85
N LEU A 227 -7.32 -8.17 -7.06
CA LEU A 227 -6.84 -9.24 -7.93
C LEU A 227 -7.65 -9.28 -9.24
N LYS A 228 -7.28 -10.16 -10.19
CA LYS A 228 -7.93 -10.23 -11.50
C LYS A 228 -9.35 -10.84 -11.40
N ALA A 229 -10.20 -10.46 -12.36
CA ALA A 229 -11.44 -11.12 -12.79
C ALA A 229 -12.60 -11.35 -11.80
N ASP A 230 -12.82 -10.49 -10.81
CA ASP A 230 -14.15 -10.32 -10.20
C ASP A 230 -14.23 -8.97 -9.46
N PRO A 231 -15.29 -8.17 -9.60
CA PRO A 231 -15.60 -7.06 -8.69
C PRO A 231 -15.57 -7.44 -7.20
N SER A 232 -15.73 -8.73 -6.87
CA SER A 232 -15.62 -9.29 -5.52
C SER A 232 -14.18 -9.49 -5.02
N ASN A 233 -13.17 -9.41 -5.91
CA ASN A 233 -11.75 -9.57 -5.58
C ASN A 233 -11.06 -8.24 -5.25
N HIS A 234 -11.84 -7.23 -4.85
CA HIS A 234 -11.31 -5.96 -4.41
C HIS A 234 -10.76 -6.08 -3.00
N PHE A 235 -9.81 -5.22 -2.68
CA PHE A 235 -9.30 -5.09 -1.33
C PHE A 235 -10.14 -4.13 -0.50
N SER A 236 -11.39 -3.84 -0.88
CA SER A 236 -12.28 -3.07 -0.03
C SER A 236 -12.61 -3.88 1.23
N CYS A 237 -12.65 -3.20 2.37
CA CYS A 237 -13.38 -3.68 3.53
C CYS A 237 -14.77 -3.05 3.49
N ALA A 238 -15.79 -3.75 3.99
CA ALA A 238 -17.14 -3.21 4.17
C ALA A 238 -17.41 -2.78 5.62
N THR A 239 -16.47 -3.04 6.54
CA THR A 239 -16.59 -2.73 7.96
C THR A 239 -15.74 -1.50 8.28
N PRO A 240 -16.37 -0.34 8.56
CA PRO A 240 -15.66 0.83 9.06
C PRO A 240 -14.82 0.47 10.30
N GLY A 241 -13.62 1.05 10.39
CA GLY A 241 -12.70 0.77 11.51
C GLY A 241 -11.93 -0.55 11.41
N ASN A 242 -12.15 -1.38 10.39
CA ASN A 242 -11.26 -2.52 10.13
C ASN A 242 -9.89 -2.02 9.64
N THR A 243 -8.86 -2.30 10.44
CA THR A 243 -7.47 -1.89 10.17
C THR A 243 -6.59 -3.01 9.62
N ASP A 244 -7.19 -4.14 9.24
CA ASP A 244 -6.45 -5.31 8.74
C ASP A 244 -5.76 -4.93 7.42
N PRO A 245 -4.42 -5.10 7.34
CA PRO A 245 -3.69 -4.72 6.16
C PRO A 245 -3.99 -5.67 4.99
N VAL A 246 -3.73 -5.18 3.79
CA VAL A 246 -3.53 -6.05 2.62
C VAL A 246 -2.06 -6.38 2.55
N VAL A 247 -1.70 -7.65 2.43
CA VAL A 247 -0.29 -8.07 2.40
C VAL A 247 0.01 -8.78 1.09
N VAL A 248 0.94 -8.23 0.31
CA VAL A 248 1.42 -8.82 -0.94
C VAL A 248 2.79 -9.47 -0.69
N MET A 249 2.86 -10.80 -0.77
CA MET A 249 4.08 -11.57 -0.49
C MET A 249 4.78 -12.04 -1.76
N PHE A 250 6.09 -11.91 -1.78
CA PHE A 250 6.97 -12.46 -2.81
C PHE A 250 7.67 -13.71 -2.31
N SER A 251 7.75 -14.71 -3.17
CA SER A 251 8.48 -15.94 -2.90
C SER A 251 10.00 -15.73 -3.07
N PRO A 252 10.84 -16.64 -2.53
CA PRO A 252 12.28 -16.64 -2.78
C PRO A 252 12.66 -16.80 -4.26
N SER A 253 11.78 -17.38 -5.09
CA SER A 253 12.00 -17.46 -6.54
C SER A 253 11.77 -16.11 -7.25
N GLY A 254 11.24 -15.12 -6.53
CA GLY A 254 10.93 -13.79 -7.04
C GLY A 254 9.55 -13.65 -7.66
N GLY A 255 8.73 -14.70 -7.68
CA GLY A 255 7.33 -14.61 -8.05
C GLY A 255 6.48 -14.05 -6.91
N LEU A 256 5.18 -13.88 -7.17
CA LEU A 256 4.20 -13.70 -6.10
C LEU A 256 3.94 -15.04 -5.42
N GLU A 257 4.05 -15.05 -4.10
CA GLU A 257 3.69 -16.19 -3.27
C GLU A 257 2.18 -16.20 -2.99
N GLY A 258 1.67 -15.05 -2.59
CA GLY A 258 0.25 -14.88 -2.33
C GLY A 258 -0.07 -13.50 -1.78
N VAL A 259 -1.36 -13.22 -1.70
CA VAL A 259 -1.92 -11.99 -1.15
C VAL A 259 -2.86 -12.36 0.00
N TYR A 260 -2.71 -11.64 1.12
CA TYR A 260 -3.53 -11.79 2.31
C TYR A 260 -4.37 -10.53 2.48
N TYR A 261 -5.67 -10.69 2.75
CA TYR A 261 -6.58 -9.57 2.98
C TYR A 261 -7.78 -10.06 3.81
N GLY A 262 -7.98 -9.44 4.97
CA GLY A 262 -8.90 -9.98 5.99
C GLY A 262 -8.56 -11.43 6.32
N SER A 263 -9.57 -12.32 6.33
CA SER A 263 -9.37 -13.76 6.55
C SER A 263 -9.02 -14.55 5.28
N ASN A 264 -8.85 -13.87 4.15
CA ASN A 264 -8.61 -14.50 2.85
C ASN A 264 -7.12 -14.55 2.49
N ARG A 265 -6.74 -15.62 1.79
CA ARG A 265 -5.45 -15.78 1.12
C ARG A 265 -5.71 -16.19 -0.32
N LYS A 266 -5.02 -15.56 -1.27
CA LYS A 266 -5.05 -15.92 -2.69
C LYS A 266 -3.62 -16.14 -3.17
N ASP A 267 -3.37 -17.29 -3.77
CA ASP A 267 -2.03 -17.67 -4.22
C ASP A 267 -1.77 -17.20 -5.65
N GLY A 268 -0.60 -16.60 -5.88
CA GLY A 268 -0.03 -16.41 -7.21
C GLY A 268 -0.95 -15.74 -8.24
N GLU A 269 -1.76 -14.76 -7.85
CA GLU A 269 -2.63 -14.02 -8.76
C GLU A 269 -2.11 -12.60 -9.02
N LYS A 270 -2.42 -12.02 -10.20
CA LYS A 270 -1.92 -10.69 -10.57
C LYS A 270 -2.56 -9.64 -9.67
N VAL A 271 -1.74 -8.77 -9.10
CA VAL A 271 -2.19 -7.71 -8.20
C VAL A 271 -2.28 -6.40 -8.97
N TYR A 272 -3.35 -5.65 -8.73
CA TYR A 272 -3.58 -4.30 -9.23
C TYR A 272 -3.71 -3.35 -8.03
N LEU A 273 -2.84 -2.35 -7.95
CA LEU A 273 -2.86 -1.32 -6.91
C LEU A 273 -3.15 0.03 -7.58
N LEU A 274 -4.29 0.64 -7.26
CA LEU A 274 -4.65 1.96 -7.76
C LEU A 274 -3.99 3.01 -6.88
N ILE A 275 -3.10 3.81 -7.47
CA ILE A 275 -2.51 4.98 -6.84
C ILE A 275 -3.29 6.19 -7.32
N GLY A 276 -3.88 6.91 -6.38
CA GLY A 276 -4.74 8.05 -6.68
C GLY A 276 -4.65 9.15 -5.64
N LYS A 277 -5.67 10.00 -5.61
CA LYS A 277 -5.79 11.14 -4.73
C LYS A 277 -6.63 10.81 -3.51
N ARG A 278 -6.31 11.44 -2.37
CA ARG A 278 -6.98 11.22 -1.09
C ARG A 278 -8.45 11.63 -1.10
N ASP A 279 -8.76 12.74 -1.75
CA ASP A 279 -10.09 13.35 -1.84
C ASP A 279 -11.04 12.64 -2.81
N ARG A 280 -10.55 11.63 -3.55
CA ARG A 280 -11.32 10.86 -4.57
C ARG A 280 -11.53 9.40 -4.20
N ILE A 281 -11.31 9.02 -2.94
CA ILE A 281 -11.59 7.67 -2.45
C ILE A 281 -13.11 7.49 -2.30
N PRO A 282 -13.71 6.37 -2.76
CA PRO A 282 -15.14 6.12 -2.55
C PRO A 282 -15.54 6.29 -1.07
N GLY A 283 -16.48 7.20 -0.81
CA GLY A 283 -16.83 7.66 0.54
C GLY A 283 -16.52 9.15 0.77
N THR A 284 -15.76 9.78 -0.13
CA THR A 284 -15.58 11.23 -0.22
C THR A 284 -16.51 11.83 -1.27
N SER A 285 -16.83 13.11 -1.09
CA SER A 285 -17.38 13.94 -2.17
C SER A 285 -16.24 14.78 -2.70
N ALA A 286 -15.47 14.26 -3.67
CA ALA A 286 -14.60 15.12 -4.47
C ALA A 286 -15.46 16.27 -5.05
N ASP A 287 -14.90 17.47 -5.20
CA ASP A 287 -15.65 18.64 -5.67
C ASP A 287 -16.31 18.43 -7.04
N ASP A 288 -15.71 17.56 -7.87
CA ASP A 288 -16.22 17.17 -9.19
C ASP A 288 -17.02 15.84 -9.18
N GLY A 289 -17.13 15.19 -8.03
CA GLY A 289 -17.80 13.89 -7.87
C GLY A 289 -17.10 12.73 -8.58
N LEU A 290 -15.84 12.88 -8.97
CA LEU A 290 -15.05 11.81 -9.59
C LEU A 290 -14.36 10.95 -8.53
N SER A 291 -14.36 9.64 -8.78
CA SER A 291 -13.57 8.67 -8.02
C SER A 291 -12.15 8.56 -8.59
N ASN A 292 -11.24 7.95 -7.84
CA ASN A 292 -9.91 7.62 -8.35
C ASN A 292 -9.95 6.74 -9.61
N LEU A 293 -10.94 5.86 -9.72
CA LEU A 293 -11.08 4.99 -10.88
C LEU A 293 -11.45 5.77 -12.15
N ARG A 294 -12.14 6.90 -12.01
CA ARG A 294 -12.55 7.77 -13.12
C ARG A 294 -11.55 8.90 -13.42
N ASP A 295 -10.50 9.03 -12.61
CA ASP A 295 -9.46 10.04 -12.79
C ASP A 295 -8.29 9.48 -13.64
N PRO A 296 -8.02 10.04 -14.84
CA PRO A 296 -6.92 9.60 -15.69
C PRO A 296 -5.53 9.95 -15.11
N GLU A 297 -5.42 10.84 -14.12
CA GLU A 297 -4.16 11.12 -13.43
C GLU A 297 -3.75 10.01 -12.46
N CYS A 298 -4.67 9.10 -12.12
CA CYS A 298 -4.37 7.92 -11.32
C CYS A 298 -3.53 6.91 -12.10
N LEU A 299 -2.79 6.09 -11.35
CA LEU A 299 -1.87 5.10 -11.92
C LEU A 299 -2.12 3.72 -11.34
N TRP A 300 -2.01 2.70 -12.19
CA TRP A 300 -1.98 1.32 -11.78
C TRP A 300 -0.55 0.87 -11.52
N VAL A 301 -0.27 0.41 -10.30
CA VAL A 301 0.92 -0.39 -10.02
C VAL A 301 0.51 -1.85 -10.02
N THR A 302 1.03 -2.63 -10.97
CA THR A 302 0.69 -4.05 -11.08
C THR A 302 1.86 -4.95 -10.65
N VAL A 303 1.53 -6.13 -10.15
CA VAL A 303 2.53 -7.16 -9.82
C VAL A 303 2.18 -8.46 -10.51
N SER A 304 3.08 -8.93 -11.37
CA SER A 304 2.88 -10.15 -12.16
C SER A 304 3.07 -11.42 -11.32
N PRO A 305 2.20 -12.44 -11.48
CA PRO A 305 2.25 -13.69 -10.71
C PRO A 305 3.59 -14.43 -10.72
N ARG A 306 4.05 -14.81 -11.92
CA ARG A 306 5.17 -15.75 -12.06
C ARG A 306 6.51 -15.07 -11.85
N SER A 307 6.67 -13.86 -12.39
CA SER A 307 7.94 -13.14 -12.37
C SER A 307 8.09 -12.20 -11.18
N GLY A 308 6.98 -11.85 -10.50
CA GLY A 308 6.93 -10.75 -9.54
C GLY A 308 7.33 -9.40 -10.17
N LEU A 309 7.23 -9.28 -11.51
CA LEU A 309 7.54 -8.04 -12.20
C LEU A 309 6.53 -6.98 -11.78
N ILE A 310 7.06 -5.84 -11.33
CA ILE A 310 6.27 -4.69 -10.92
C ILE A 310 6.29 -3.70 -12.07
N ASN A 311 5.11 -3.28 -12.52
CA ASN A 311 4.98 -2.30 -13.59
C ASN A 311 4.03 -1.17 -13.19
N THR A 312 4.17 -0.02 -13.85
CA THR A 312 3.26 1.11 -13.69
C THR A 312 2.59 1.40 -15.03
N ALA A 313 1.28 1.60 -15.02
CA ALA A 313 0.48 1.91 -16.20
C ALA A 313 -0.51 3.05 -15.90
N GLU A 314 -0.95 3.75 -16.93
CA GLU A 314 -1.96 4.80 -16.80
C GLU A 314 -3.33 4.22 -16.50
N ASN A 315 -4.17 5.00 -15.83
CA ASN A 315 -5.57 4.63 -15.64
C ASN A 315 -6.39 4.91 -16.91
N ALA A 316 -7.33 4.02 -17.21
CA ALA A 316 -8.23 4.22 -18.33
C ALA A 316 -9.26 5.30 -18.00
N GLN A 317 -9.66 6.06 -19.01
CA GLN A 317 -10.83 6.94 -18.87
C GLN A 317 -12.10 6.09 -18.95
N VAL A 318 -12.72 5.85 -17.79
CA VAL A 318 -13.99 5.11 -17.65
C VAL A 318 -15.15 6.04 -17.30
N ALA A 319 -16.36 5.67 -17.73
CA ALA A 319 -17.56 6.48 -17.49
C ALA A 319 -18.07 6.33 -16.05
N ASP A 320 -17.97 5.13 -15.49
CA ASP A 320 -18.47 4.76 -14.17
C ASP A 320 -17.57 3.73 -13.47
N ASP A 321 -17.74 3.60 -12.16
CA ASP A 321 -16.88 2.76 -11.32
C ASP A 321 -17.09 1.25 -11.52
N SER A 322 -18.19 0.82 -12.16
CA SER A 322 -18.41 -0.59 -12.48
C SER A 322 -17.50 -1.10 -13.60
N GLN A 323 -16.87 -0.20 -14.35
CA GLN A 323 -15.95 -0.49 -15.45
C GLN A 323 -14.51 -0.81 -15.00
N ILE A 324 -14.31 -1.17 -13.73
CA ILE A 324 -12.99 -1.47 -13.18
C ILE A 324 -12.24 -2.56 -13.95
N THR A 325 -12.94 -3.57 -14.45
CA THR A 325 -12.33 -4.63 -15.26
C THR A 325 -11.73 -4.06 -16.53
N ALA A 326 -12.45 -3.16 -17.21
CA ALA A 326 -11.95 -2.49 -18.41
C ALA A 326 -10.73 -1.60 -18.10
N ALA A 327 -10.72 -0.90 -16.96
CA ALA A 327 -9.56 -0.11 -16.54
C ALA A 327 -8.31 -0.97 -16.29
N ARG A 328 -8.48 -2.15 -15.67
CA ARG A 328 -7.38 -3.09 -15.42
C ARG A 328 -6.90 -3.79 -16.69
N ASP A 329 -7.80 -4.13 -17.61
CA ASP A 329 -7.45 -4.71 -18.91
C ASP A 329 -6.68 -3.69 -19.76
N PHE A 330 -7.10 -2.42 -19.77
CA PHE A 330 -6.32 -1.34 -20.40
C PHE A 330 -4.91 -1.21 -19.80
N ALA A 331 -4.80 -1.28 -18.47
CA ALA A 331 -3.51 -1.25 -17.79
C ALA A 331 -2.63 -2.45 -18.18
N ASP A 332 -3.22 -3.64 -18.42
CA ASP A 332 -2.53 -4.84 -18.91
C ASP A 332 -2.01 -4.65 -20.35
N ASP A 333 -2.84 -4.09 -21.23
CA ASP A 333 -2.51 -3.87 -22.63
C ASP A 333 -1.33 -2.91 -22.79
N GLN A 334 -1.26 -1.84 -22.00
CA GLN A 334 -0.11 -0.94 -21.99
C GLN A 334 1.21 -1.66 -21.63
N GLN A 335 1.18 -2.67 -20.77
CA GLN A 335 2.38 -3.44 -20.39
C GLN A 335 2.83 -4.37 -21.52
N SER A 336 1.89 -4.86 -22.33
CA SER A 336 2.19 -5.72 -23.47
C SER A 336 2.87 -4.95 -24.62
N MET A 337 2.57 -3.65 -24.75
CA MET A 337 3.08 -2.80 -25.83
C MET A 337 4.46 -2.18 -25.53
N GLY A 338 4.84 -2.02 -24.26
CA GLY A 338 6.14 -1.47 -23.85
C GLY A 338 7.34 -2.41 -23.98
N GLY A 339 7.16 -3.62 -24.52
CA GLY A 339 8.19 -4.66 -24.66
C GLY A 339 8.90 -4.72 -26.03
N ARG A 340 8.86 -3.64 -26.82
CA ARG A 340 9.52 -3.52 -28.12
C ARG A 340 10.49 -2.36 -28.17
#